data_AF-A0A3N6CQ22-F1
#
_entry.id   AF-A0A3N6CQ22-F1
#
_cell.length_a   1.000
_cell.length_b   1.000
_cell.length_c   1.000
_cell.angle_alpha   90.00
_cell.angle_beta   90.00
_cell.angle_gamma   90.00
#
_symmetry.space_group_name_H-M   'P 1'
#
loop_
_entity.id
_entity.type
_entity.pdbx_description
1 polymer ?
#
loop_
_entity_poly.entity_id
_entity_poly.type
_entity_poly.pdbx_seq_one_letter_code
_entity_poly.pdbx_strand_id
1 'polypeptide(L)'
;MLSSRIFIWQHFTRLTPSEVLDVIPLFHPVWADADPKDITFADQHAAHGNFRAWAQLTAHTRTALARTGRPRVDQELLRWAFSRLA
;
A
#
# COMPACT_ATOMS: atom_id res chain seq x y z
N MET A 1 -2.10 -18.06 33.46
CA MET A 1 -1.18 -17.46 32.47
C MET A 1 -1.54 -17.98 31.09
N LEU A 2 -1.88 -17.08 30.15
CA LEU A 2 -2.28 -17.45 28.78
C LEU A 2 -1.08 -17.51 27.82
N SER A 3 -0.01 -16.77 28.11
CA SER A 3 1.21 -16.66 27.30
C SER A 3 2.01 -17.96 27.21
N SER A 4 1.94 -18.85 28.21
CA SER A 4 2.62 -20.16 28.19
C SER A 4 2.02 -21.17 27.20
N ARG A 5 0.87 -20.85 26.58
CA ARG A 5 0.23 -21.67 25.54
C ARG A 5 0.54 -21.21 24.12
N ILE A 6 1.32 -20.14 23.95
CA ILE A 6 1.72 -19.64 22.64
C ILE A 6 3.02 -20.35 22.24
N PHE A 7 2.91 -21.25 21.25
CA PHE A 7 4.03 -22.03 20.75
C PHE A 7 5.00 -21.19 19.91
N ILE A 8 4.48 -20.22 19.14
CA ILE A 8 5.28 -19.32 18.28
C ILE A 8 4.68 -17.92 18.32
N TRP A 9 5.57 -16.93 18.40
CA TRP A 9 5.27 -15.53 18.15
C TRP A 9 5.81 -15.15 16.76
N GLN A 10 4.92 -15.12 15.77
CA GLN A 10 5.31 -14.68 14.43
C GLN A 10 5.39 -13.16 14.39
N HIS A 11 6.59 -12.64 14.18
CA HIS A 11 6.79 -11.22 13.97
C HIS A 11 6.75 -10.91 12.46
N PHE A 12 5.96 -9.92 12.09
CA PHE A 12 5.96 -9.35 10.75
C PHE A 12 6.67 -8.01 10.78
N THR A 13 7.68 -7.86 9.93
CA THR A 13 8.40 -6.60 9.73
C THR A 13 7.81 -5.82 8.57
N ARG A 14 8.13 -4.53 8.51
CA ARG A 14 7.84 -3.72 7.33
C ARG A 14 8.64 -4.27 6.14
N LEU A 15 8.05 -4.17 4.95
CA LEU A 15 8.78 -4.39 3.71
C LEU A 15 9.89 -3.35 3.57
N THR A 16 11.03 -3.79 3.06
CA THR A 16 12.09 -2.91 2.56
C THR A 16 11.64 -2.22 1.27
N PRO A 17 12.28 -1.11 0.86
CA PRO A 17 11.92 -0.43 -0.39
C PRO A 17 11.99 -1.33 -1.63
N SER A 18 12.92 -2.29 -1.69
CA SER A 18 12.98 -3.27 -2.77
C SER A 18 11.82 -4.26 -2.71
N GLU A 19 11.52 -4.82 -1.53
CA GLU A 19 10.39 -5.73 -1.37
C GLU A 19 9.05 -5.06 -1.67
N VAL A 20 8.92 -3.75 -1.40
CA VAL A 20 7.74 -2.97 -1.80
C VAL A 20 7.54 -3.03 -3.32
N LEU A 21 8.60 -2.83 -4.11
CA LEU A 21 8.50 -2.86 -5.57
C LEU A 21 8.20 -4.26 -6.11
N ASP A 22 8.64 -5.31 -5.43
CA ASP A 22 8.36 -6.69 -5.83
C ASP A 22 6.94 -7.13 -5.44
N VAL A 23 6.48 -6.71 -4.25
CA VAL A 23 5.27 -7.27 -3.64
C VAL A 23 4.02 -6.44 -3.92
N ILE A 24 4.10 -5.11 -3.96
CA ILE A 24 2.92 -4.25 -4.10
C ILE A 24 2.22 -4.39 -5.46
N PRO A 25 2.92 -4.56 -6.61
CA PRO A 25 2.24 -4.85 -7.87
C PRO A 25 1.37 -6.12 -7.80
N LEU A 26 1.77 -7.11 -6.99
CA LEU A 26 1.05 -8.37 -6.80
C LEU A 26 -0.08 -8.28 -5.76
N PHE A 27 -0.06 -7.23 -4.92
CA PHE A 27 -0.97 -7.10 -3.79
C PHE A 27 -2.41 -6.80 -4.22
N HIS A 28 -2.62 -5.95 -5.23
CA HIS A 28 -3.95 -5.59 -5.71
C HIS A 28 -3.90 -5.07 -7.16
N PRO A 29 -4.92 -5.32 -8.02
CA PRO A 29 -4.92 -4.91 -9.43
C PRO A 29 -4.69 -3.41 -9.71
N VAL A 30 -5.01 -2.53 -8.75
CA VAL A 30 -4.76 -1.09 -8.90
C VAL A 30 -3.27 -0.74 -8.98
N TRP A 31 -2.40 -1.63 -8.51
CA TRP A 31 -0.95 -1.46 -8.50
C TRP A 31 -0.23 -2.27 -9.58
N ALA A 32 -0.91 -3.22 -10.23
CA ALA A 32 -0.29 -4.18 -11.15
C ALA A 32 0.48 -3.51 -12.30
N ASP A 33 -0.10 -2.44 -12.85
CA ASP A 33 0.47 -1.66 -13.96
C ASP A 33 0.90 -0.25 -13.51
N ALA A 34 1.05 -0.01 -12.21
CA ALA A 34 1.50 1.29 -11.69
C ALA A 34 2.99 1.51 -11.97
N ASP A 35 3.38 2.75 -12.26
CA ASP A 35 4.80 3.09 -12.43
C ASP A 35 5.54 2.81 -11.09
N PRO A 36 6.70 2.14 -11.09
CA PRO A 36 7.50 1.92 -9.88
C PRO A 36 7.79 3.22 -9.09
N LYS A 37 7.87 4.37 -9.77
CA LYS A 37 8.03 5.69 -9.14
C LYS A 37 6.79 6.11 -8.35
N ASP A 38 5.59 5.78 -8.82
CA ASP A 38 4.33 6.06 -8.13
C ASP A 38 4.17 5.14 -6.92
N ILE A 39 4.56 3.86 -7.04
CA ILE A 39 4.61 2.92 -5.89
C ILE A 39 5.60 3.42 -4.83
N THR A 40 6.80 3.83 -5.26
CA THR A 40 7.81 4.41 -4.35
C THR A 40 7.28 5.66 -3.66
N PHE A 41 6.62 6.54 -4.41
CA PHE A 41 6.03 7.76 -3.88
C PHE A 41 4.94 7.47 -2.83
N ALA A 42 4.05 6.50 -3.12
CA ALA A 42 3.05 5.99 -2.18
C ALA A 42 3.67 5.44 -0.88
N ASP A 43 4.73 4.65 -1.01
CA ASP A 43 5.39 4.07 0.16
C ASP A 43 6.04 5.13 1.05
N GLN A 44 6.78 6.06 0.43
CA GLN A 44 7.52 7.10 1.14
C GLN A 44 6.61 8.09 1.89
N HIS A 45 5.38 8.29 1.43
CA HIS A 45 4.49 9.32 1.99
C HIS A 45 3.36 8.78 2.86
N ALA A 46 3.02 7.49 2.73
CA ALA A 46 1.85 6.94 3.41
C ALA A 46 2.09 5.54 3.99
N ALA A 47 2.59 4.60 3.18
CA ALA A 47 2.52 3.19 3.55
C ALA A 47 3.74 2.68 4.35
N HIS A 48 4.93 3.21 4.09
CA HIS A 48 6.18 2.92 4.81
C HIS A 48 6.45 1.43 5.04
N GLY A 49 6.24 0.60 4.01
CA GLY A 49 6.39 -0.85 4.04
C GLY A 49 5.35 -1.59 4.90
N ASN A 50 4.33 -0.91 5.43
CA ASN A 50 3.31 -1.50 6.28
C ASN A 50 2.08 -1.96 5.47
N PHE A 51 1.82 -3.26 5.44
CA PHE A 51 0.68 -3.82 4.70
C PHE A 51 -0.69 -3.28 5.10
N ARG A 52 -0.90 -2.94 6.38
CA ARG A 52 -2.18 -2.36 6.83
C ARG A 52 -2.37 -0.97 6.22
N ALA A 53 -1.31 -0.16 6.19
CA ALA A 53 -1.33 1.14 5.53
C ALA A 53 -1.52 1.01 4.02
N TRP A 54 -0.86 0.04 3.38
CA TRP A 54 -1.08 -0.29 1.96
C TRP A 54 -2.53 -0.68 1.65
N ALA A 55 -3.17 -1.47 2.52
CA ALA A 55 -4.58 -1.83 2.35
C ALA A 55 -5.51 -0.61 2.43
N GLN A 56 -5.28 0.29 3.40
CA GLN A 56 -6.05 1.53 3.53
C GLN A 56 -5.87 2.44 2.31
N LEU A 57 -4.62 2.66 1.89
CA LEU A 57 -4.30 3.44 0.70
C LEU A 57 -4.96 2.85 -0.55
N THR A 58 -4.90 1.53 -0.73
CA THR A 58 -5.51 0.80 -1.85
C THR A 58 -7.02 1.07 -1.94
N ALA A 59 -7.74 1.12 -0.81
CA ALA A 59 -9.17 1.39 -0.80
C ALA A 59 -9.50 2.81 -1.32
N HIS A 60 -8.72 3.81 -0.91
CA HIS A 60 -8.89 5.19 -1.39
C HIS A 60 -8.48 5.34 -2.85
N THR A 61 -7.36 4.76 -3.25
CA THR A 61 -6.87 4.74 -4.64
C THR A 61 -7.90 4.10 -5.58
N ARG A 62 -8.46 2.94 -5.23
CA ARG A 62 -9.53 2.28 -6.01
C ARG A 62 -10.74 3.19 -6.19
N THR A 63 -11.14 3.90 -5.12
CA THR A 63 -12.28 4.83 -5.17
C THR A 63 -11.97 6.03 -6.08
N ALA A 64 -10.76 6.57 -6.01
CA ALA A 64 -10.34 7.69 -6.85
C ALA A 64 -10.31 7.31 -8.34
N LEU A 65 -9.76 6.14 -8.68
CA LEU A 65 -9.72 5.64 -10.05
C LEU A 65 -11.13 5.47 -10.62
N ALA A 66 -12.03 4.85 -9.86
CA ALA A 66 -13.42 4.68 -10.28
C ALA A 66 -14.15 6.02 -10.52
N ARG A 67 -13.87 7.05 -9.70
CA ARG A 67 -14.51 8.36 -9.83
C ARG A 67 -13.94 9.22 -10.96
N THR A 68 -12.66 9.07 -11.25
CA THR A 68 -11.94 9.91 -12.22
C THR A 68 -11.86 9.29 -13.61
N GLY A 69 -12.10 7.97 -13.73
CA GLY A 69 -11.92 7.23 -14.98
C GLY A 69 -10.45 7.14 -15.41
N ARG A 70 -9.49 7.45 -14.53
CA ARG A 70 -8.06 7.33 -14.83
C ARG A 70 -7.71 5.85 -15.05
N PRO A 71 -6.89 5.52 -16.06
CA PRO A 71 -6.56 4.13 -16.38
C PRO A 71 -5.57 3.51 -15.38
N ARG A 72 -4.78 4.33 -14.69
CA ARG A 72 -3.78 3.90 -13.71
C ARG A 72 -3.58 4.95 -12.62
N VAL A 73 -2.88 4.54 -11.57
CA VAL A 73 -2.44 5.42 -10.49
C VAL A 73 -1.34 6.35 -10.99
N ASP A 74 -1.36 7.60 -10.50
CA ASP A 74 -0.32 8.60 -10.68
C ASP A 74 -0.16 9.42 -9.39
N GLN A 75 0.90 10.23 -9.29
CA GLN A 75 1.16 11.04 -8.10
C GLN A 75 0.06 12.04 -7.74
N GLU A 76 -0.71 12.55 -8.71
CA GLU A 76 -1.78 13.52 -8.42
C GLU A 76 -2.93 12.83 -7.69
N LEU A 77 -3.35 11.66 -8.20
CA LEU A 77 -4.35 10.82 -7.56
C LEU A 77 -3.87 10.34 -6.19
N LEU A 78 -2.58 10.00 -6.05
CA LEU A 78 -2.00 9.60 -4.77
C LEU A 78 -2.02 10.73 -3.74
N ARG A 79 -1.70 11.97 -4.12
CA ARG A 79 -1.82 13.13 -3.22
C ARG A 79 -3.24 13.30 -2.70
N TRP A 80 -4.25 13.09 -3.55
CA TRP A 80 -5.64 13.07 -3.11
C TRP A 80 -5.94 11.90 -2.16
N ALA A 81 -5.41 10.70 -2.45
CA ALA A 81 -5.61 9.54 -1.59
C ALA A 81 -4.99 9.76 -0.20
N PHE A 82 -3.82 10.39 -0.12
CA PHE A 82 -3.15 10.72 1.14
C PHE A 82 -3.98 11.67 2.01
N SER A 83 -4.67 12.64 1.40
CA SER A 83 -5.54 13.56 2.16
C SER A 83 -6.76 12.87 2.78
N ARG A 84 -6.95 11.56 2.53
CA ARG A 84 -8.04 10.75 3.10
C ARG A 84 -7.59 9.77 4.20
N LEU A 85 -6.29 9.71 4.52
CA LEU A 85 -5.71 8.77 5.48
C LEU A 85 -5.73 9.25 6.96
N ALA A 86 -6.65 10.16 7.30
CA ALA A 86 -6.79 10.71 8.65
C ALA A 86 -7.05 9.64 9.73
#